data_AF-A0A370K2N1-F1
#
_entry.id   AF-A0A370K2N1-F1
#
_cell.length_a   1.000
_cell.length_b   1.000
_cell.length_c   1.000
_cell.angle_alpha   90.00
_cell.angle_beta   90.00
_cell.angle_gamma   90.00
#
_symmetry.space_group_name_H-M   'P 1'
#
loop_
_entity.id
_entity.type
_entity.pdbx_description
1 polymer ?
#
loop_
_entity_poly.entity_id
_entity_poly.type
_entity_poly.pdbx_seq_one_letter_code
_entity_poly.pdbx_strand_id
1 'polypeptide(L)'
;MDFDLLIKGAGIVIAAVGAAKLLYDVFIGKRGRMREEYSFAKQFLDEVATNKQLHPYLREKGYQAIAGDSQLGADEIEYLLSLKSPQRALRDFVLGHPYVELLSTAGDLKIGFKRKYTTVWSRAWRKYFFGAVYFVLFGLAFFPLLFAQVRGIAPMKVFGSLLVSFGVLGPYAYFSLMASTRVYRAEQLVKNQDKHVQRIVLSGWKRTA
;
A
#
# COMPACT_ATOMS: atom_id res chain seq x y z
N MET A 1 25.85 26.08 -37.01
CA MET A 1 25.79 25.43 -35.68
C MET A 1 24.33 25.26 -35.36
N ASP A 2 23.90 24.01 -35.29
CA ASP A 2 22.50 23.65 -35.38
C ASP A 2 21.80 23.88 -34.06
N PHE A 3 20.83 24.80 -34.07
CA PHE A 3 19.93 25.08 -32.95
C PHE A 3 19.28 23.78 -32.43
N ASP A 4 19.05 22.82 -33.32
CA ASP A 4 18.58 21.46 -33.03
C ASP A 4 19.52 20.68 -32.08
N LEU A 5 20.83 20.80 -32.25
CA LEU A 5 21.83 20.11 -31.44
C LEU A 5 21.92 20.72 -30.03
N LEU A 6 21.73 22.03 -29.93
CA LEU A 6 21.59 22.76 -28.66
C LEU A 6 20.34 22.36 -27.89
N ILE A 7 19.19 22.28 -28.56
CA ILE A 7 17.92 21.86 -27.96
C ILE A 7 17.99 20.41 -27.48
N LYS A 8 18.54 19.50 -28.29
CA LYS A 8 18.76 18.10 -27.91
C LYS A 8 19.71 17.96 -26.72
N GLY A 9 20.81 18.72 -26.72
CA GLY A 9 21.76 18.75 -25.60
C GLY A 9 21.11 19.23 -24.29
N ALA A 10 20.36 20.32 -24.35
CA ALA A 10 19.64 20.84 -23.19
C ALA A 10 18.60 19.83 -22.67
N GLY A 11 17.86 19.17 -23.57
CA GLY A 11 16.89 18.14 -23.21
C GLY A 11 17.52 16.96 -22.47
N ILE A 12 18.70 16.50 -22.89
CA ILE A 12 19.43 15.41 -22.23
C ILE A 12 19.85 15.82 -20.81
N VAL A 13 20.36 17.03 -20.64
CA VAL A 13 20.78 17.53 -19.31
C VAL A 13 19.59 17.65 -18.37
N ILE A 14 18.47 18.21 -18.82
CA ILE A 14 17.24 18.33 -18.01
C ILE A 14 16.72 16.94 -17.62
N ALA A 15 16.68 16.00 -18.56
CA ALA A 15 16.25 14.63 -18.30
C ALA A 15 17.16 13.93 -17.27
N ALA A 16 18.48 14.10 -17.40
CA ALA A 16 19.46 13.51 -16.49
C ALA A 16 19.34 14.08 -15.06
N VAL A 17 19.20 15.40 -14.92
CA VAL A 17 19.01 16.06 -13.63
C VAL A 17 17.68 15.66 -12.99
N GLY A 18 16.60 15.61 -13.78
CA GLY A 18 15.29 15.16 -13.31
C GLY A 18 15.32 13.71 -12.82
N ALA A 19 15.95 12.80 -13.57
CA ALA A 19 16.14 11.42 -13.17
C ALA A 19 16.99 11.29 -11.90
N ALA A 20 18.09 12.04 -11.79
CA ALA A 20 18.95 12.03 -10.61
C ALA A 20 18.22 12.50 -9.35
N LYS A 21 17.40 13.55 -9.44
CA LYS A 21 16.58 14.02 -8.32
C LYS A 21 15.55 12.98 -7.88
N LEU A 22 14.83 12.38 -8.83
CA LEU A 22 13.87 11.32 -8.52
C LEU A 22 14.53 10.15 -7.81
N LEU A 23 15.73 9.75 -8.24
CA LEU A 23 16.49 8.70 -7.57
C LEU A 23 16.91 9.15 -6.15
N TYR A 24 17.41 10.37 -6.00
CA TYR A 24 17.81 10.92 -4.70
C TYR A 24 16.65 10.89 -3.68
N ASP A 25 15.48 11.39 -4.06
CA ASP A 25 14.29 11.43 -3.18
C ASP A 25 13.82 10.02 -2.81
N VAL A 26 13.89 9.07 -3.76
CA VAL A 26 13.50 7.67 -3.55
C VAL A 26 14.46 6.92 -2.63
N PHE A 27 15.76 7.22 -2.68
CA PHE A 27 16.78 6.49 -1.91
C PHE A 27 17.10 7.15 -0.56
N ILE A 28 17.28 8.47 -0.50
CA ILE A 28 17.81 9.16 0.68
C ILE A 28 16.70 9.76 1.56
N GLY A 29 15.61 10.26 0.98
CA GLY A 29 14.52 10.89 1.72
C GLY A 29 13.79 9.97 2.73
N LYS A 30 13.91 8.64 2.55
CA LYS A 30 13.21 7.64 3.37
C LYS A 30 13.59 7.68 4.85
N ARG A 31 14.87 7.91 5.20
CA ARG A 31 15.32 7.83 6.60
C ARG A 31 14.88 9.04 7.42
N GLY A 32 14.86 10.23 6.83
CA GLY A 32 14.33 11.44 7.47
C GLY A 32 12.85 11.27 7.77
N ARG A 33 12.07 10.85 6.77
CA ARG A 33 10.63 10.63 6.91
C ARG A 33 10.27 9.62 8.00
N MET A 34 10.99 8.49 8.10
CA MET A 34 10.74 7.50 9.16
C MET A 34 10.97 8.06 10.58
N ARG A 35 11.91 9.00 10.75
CA ARG A 35 12.16 9.64 12.05
C ARG A 35 11.04 10.60 12.42
N GLU A 36 10.55 11.36 11.46
CA GLU A 36 9.41 12.26 11.62
C GLU A 36 8.13 11.47 11.91
N GLU A 37 7.86 10.41 11.14
CA GLU A 37 6.73 9.48 11.37
C GLU A 37 6.79 8.90 12.79
N TYR A 38 7.96 8.44 13.25
CA TYR A 38 8.15 7.95 14.62
C TYR A 38 7.92 9.05 15.67
N SER A 39 8.48 10.24 15.47
CA SER A 39 8.36 11.33 16.45
C SER A 39 6.92 11.79 16.59
N PHE A 40 6.20 11.90 15.48
CA PHE A 40 4.78 12.23 15.47
C PHE A 40 3.95 11.13 16.15
N ALA A 41 4.15 9.87 15.76
CA ALA A 41 3.40 8.75 16.33
C ALA A 41 3.63 8.64 17.85
N LYS A 42 4.87 8.83 18.30
CA LYS A 42 5.19 8.85 19.74
C LYS A 42 4.44 9.97 20.45
N GLN A 43 4.56 11.21 19.99
CA GLN A 43 3.90 12.37 20.60
C GLN A 43 2.38 12.18 20.68
N PHE A 44 1.76 11.76 19.58
CA PHE A 44 0.31 11.55 19.53
C PHE A 44 -0.15 10.41 20.45
N LEU A 45 0.54 9.26 20.45
CA LEU A 45 0.17 8.14 21.31
C LEU A 45 0.37 8.46 22.80
N ASP A 46 1.43 9.21 23.15
CA ASP A 46 1.66 9.71 24.51
C ASP A 46 0.54 10.67 24.94
N GLU A 47 0.08 11.54 24.02
CA GLU A 47 -1.02 12.48 24.26
C GLU A 47 -2.36 11.75 24.45
N VAL A 48 -2.66 10.75 23.63
CA VAL A 48 -3.86 9.91 23.78
C VAL A 48 -3.84 9.12 25.10
N ALA A 49 -2.67 8.62 25.53
CA ALA A 49 -2.53 7.88 26.77
C ALA A 49 -2.70 8.77 28.03
N THR A 50 -2.24 10.01 27.95
CA THR A 50 -2.20 10.94 29.10
C THR A 50 -3.46 11.80 29.19
N ASN A 51 -4.01 12.22 28.05
CA ASN A 51 -5.13 13.15 27.97
C ASN A 51 -6.42 12.43 27.57
N LYS A 52 -7.21 12.04 28.57
CA LYS A 52 -8.53 11.40 28.36
C LYS A 52 -9.59 12.31 27.71
N GLN A 53 -9.31 13.60 27.52
CA GLN A 53 -10.22 14.59 26.93
C GLN A 53 -9.70 15.15 25.60
N LEU A 54 -8.97 14.35 24.81
CA LEU A 54 -8.58 14.77 23.48
C LEU A 54 -9.82 15.09 22.64
N HIS A 55 -9.83 16.25 21.99
CA HIS A 55 -10.94 16.65 21.14
C HIS A 55 -11.13 15.60 20.01
N PRO A 56 -12.36 15.13 19.71
CA PRO A 56 -12.59 14.06 18.74
C PRO A 56 -11.94 14.31 17.37
N TYR A 57 -11.97 15.57 16.90
CA TYR A 57 -11.30 15.98 15.67
C TYR A 57 -9.78 15.76 15.69
N LEU A 58 -9.11 16.09 16.81
CA LEU A 58 -7.66 15.88 16.96
C LEU A 58 -7.32 14.40 17.03
N ARG A 59 -8.14 13.61 17.74
CA ARG A 59 -8.01 12.14 17.80
C ARG A 59 -8.10 11.55 16.39
N GLU A 60 -9.12 11.94 15.62
CA GLU A 60 -9.31 11.45 14.25
C GLU A 60 -8.15 11.84 13.33
N LYS A 61 -7.72 13.10 13.35
CA LYS A 61 -6.60 13.55 12.51
C LYS A 61 -5.28 12.90 12.89
N GLY A 62 -5.01 12.70 14.17
CA GLY A 62 -3.80 12.05 14.62
C GLY A 62 -3.72 10.59 14.19
N TYR A 63 -4.83 9.83 14.33
CA TYR A 63 -4.89 8.46 13.83
C TYR A 63 -4.77 8.41 12.29
N GLN A 64 -5.46 9.28 11.55
CA GLN A 64 -5.35 9.36 10.08
C GLN A 64 -3.91 9.65 9.64
N ALA A 65 -3.19 10.50 10.37
CA ALA A 65 -1.79 10.80 10.11
C ALA A 65 -0.86 9.60 10.37
N ILE A 66 -1.14 8.78 11.39
CA ILE A 66 -0.43 7.51 11.61
C ILE A 66 -0.75 6.49 10.50
N ALA A 67 -2.01 6.41 10.08
CA ALA A 67 -2.45 5.48 9.03
C ALA A 67 -1.96 5.86 7.63
N GLY A 68 -1.70 7.15 7.39
CA GLY A 68 -1.43 7.67 6.06
C GLY A 68 -2.65 7.62 5.14
N ASP A 69 -3.85 7.54 5.70
CA ASP A 69 -5.12 7.46 4.97
C ASP A 69 -6.19 8.28 5.71
N SER A 70 -6.82 9.22 4.98
CA SER A 70 -7.86 10.10 5.51
C SER A 70 -9.27 9.51 5.44
N GLN A 71 -9.45 8.36 4.79
CA GLN A 71 -10.75 7.69 4.67
C GLN A 71 -11.06 6.79 5.87
N LEU A 72 -10.06 6.49 6.69
CA LEU A 72 -10.20 5.59 7.82
C LEU A 72 -10.65 6.32 9.09
N GLY A 73 -11.55 5.69 9.83
CA GLY A 73 -12.04 6.19 11.11
C GLY A 73 -11.02 5.98 12.23
N ALA A 74 -11.06 6.85 13.25
CA ALA A 74 -10.21 6.74 14.44
C ALA A 74 -10.28 5.36 15.10
N ASP A 75 -11.50 4.84 15.29
CA ASP A 75 -11.74 3.56 15.97
C ASP A 75 -11.21 2.36 15.16
N GLU A 76 -11.25 2.44 13.83
CA GLU A 76 -10.69 1.41 12.94
C GLU A 76 -9.17 1.36 13.06
N ILE A 77 -8.53 2.53 13.04
CA ILE A 77 -7.08 2.65 13.15
C ILE A 77 -6.63 2.21 14.53
N GLU A 78 -7.31 2.63 15.60
CA GLU A 78 -7.03 2.21 16.96
C GLU A 78 -7.13 0.68 17.11
N TYR A 79 -8.18 0.07 16.55
CA TYR A 79 -8.31 -1.37 16.52
C TYR A 79 -7.14 -2.04 15.78
N LEU A 80 -6.76 -1.55 14.61
CA LEU A 80 -5.65 -2.09 13.82
C LEU A 80 -4.30 -1.99 14.54
N LEU A 81 -4.11 -0.91 15.31
CA LEU A 81 -2.92 -0.71 16.15
C LEU A 81 -2.86 -1.69 17.35
N SER A 82 -4.00 -2.23 17.78
CA SER A 82 -4.07 -3.23 18.86
C SER A 82 -3.70 -4.66 18.42
N LEU A 83 -3.62 -4.92 17.11
CA LEU A 83 -3.27 -6.23 16.58
C LEU A 83 -1.78 -6.53 16.76
N LYS A 84 -1.41 -7.83 16.80
CA LYS A 84 -0.02 -8.30 16.99
C LYS A 84 0.99 -7.70 16.00
N SER A 85 0.56 -7.32 14.80
CA SER A 85 1.41 -6.74 13.76
C SER A 85 0.79 -5.46 13.21
N PRO A 86 0.81 -4.35 13.97
CA PRO A 86 -0.01 -3.18 13.70
C PRO A 86 0.35 -2.50 12.38
N GLN A 87 1.64 -2.35 12.07
CA GLN A 87 2.10 -1.77 10.81
C GLN A 87 1.63 -2.58 9.58
N ARG A 88 1.69 -3.91 9.67
CA ARG A 88 1.23 -4.79 8.59
C ARG A 88 -0.29 -4.75 8.48
N ALA A 89 -0.99 -4.78 9.60
CA ALA A 89 -2.45 -4.74 9.64
C ALA A 89 -2.98 -3.45 9.04
N LEU A 90 -2.41 -2.30 9.42
CA LEU A 90 -2.78 -0.98 8.91
C LEU A 90 -2.59 -0.89 7.39
N ARG A 91 -1.41 -1.30 6.88
CA ARG A 91 -1.13 -1.32 5.45
C ARG A 91 -2.06 -2.28 4.68
N ASP A 92 -2.26 -3.48 5.20
CA ASP A 92 -3.10 -4.49 4.55
C ASP A 92 -4.59 -4.06 4.60
N PHE A 93 -5.02 -3.30 5.62
CA PHE A 93 -6.36 -2.71 5.72
C PHE A 93 -6.56 -1.56 4.73
N VAL A 94 -5.63 -0.59 4.65
CA VAL A 94 -5.68 0.51 3.68
C VAL A 94 -5.81 -0.04 2.25
N LEU A 95 -5.01 -1.04 1.88
CA LEU A 95 -5.10 -1.69 0.58
C LEU A 95 -6.39 -2.50 0.41
N GLY A 96 -6.83 -3.19 1.47
CA GLY A 96 -7.97 -4.08 1.48
C GLY A 96 -9.32 -3.40 1.70
N HIS A 97 -9.35 -2.11 2.08
CA HIS A 97 -10.53 -1.37 2.55
C HIS A 97 -11.77 -1.47 1.64
N PRO A 98 -11.65 -1.53 0.30
CA PRO A 98 -12.82 -1.76 -0.55
C PRO A 98 -13.54 -3.10 -0.30
N TYR A 99 -12.85 -4.09 0.27
CA TYR A 99 -13.30 -5.47 0.45
C TYR A 99 -13.63 -5.84 1.90
N VAL A 100 -13.06 -5.12 2.86
CA VAL A 100 -13.21 -5.38 4.30
C VAL A 100 -13.99 -4.28 5.00
N GLU A 101 -14.57 -4.60 6.14
CA GLU A 101 -15.25 -3.67 7.03
C GLU A 101 -15.00 -4.06 8.49
N LEU A 102 -15.05 -3.11 9.40
CA LEU A 102 -15.00 -3.40 10.83
C LEU A 102 -16.39 -3.84 11.30
N LEU A 103 -16.49 -5.07 11.80
CA LEU A 103 -17.71 -5.64 12.36
C LEU A 103 -17.69 -5.45 13.88
N SER A 104 -18.66 -4.70 14.40
CA SER A 104 -18.91 -4.56 15.83
C SER A 104 -19.82 -5.72 16.28
N THR A 105 -19.23 -6.85 16.68
CA THR A 105 -20.02 -8.01 17.14
C THR A 105 -19.95 -8.11 18.67
N ALA A 106 -21.05 -7.78 19.36
CA ALA A 106 -21.29 -8.05 20.78
C ALA A 106 -20.05 -7.93 21.71
N GLY A 107 -19.35 -6.79 21.64
CA GLY A 107 -18.19 -6.48 22.50
C GLY A 107 -16.81 -6.76 21.90
N ASP A 108 -16.73 -7.49 20.79
CA ASP A 108 -15.49 -7.72 20.05
C ASP A 108 -15.53 -7.07 18.66
N LEU A 109 -14.64 -6.09 18.46
CA LEU A 109 -14.32 -5.56 17.14
C LEU A 109 -13.57 -6.64 16.36
N LYS A 110 -14.05 -6.93 15.15
CA LYS A 110 -13.45 -7.92 14.25
C LYS A 110 -13.47 -7.40 12.82
N ILE A 111 -12.40 -7.60 12.06
CA ILE A 111 -12.42 -7.22 10.63
C ILE A 111 -13.14 -8.34 9.85
N GLY A 112 -14.17 -7.98 9.12
CA GLY A 112 -14.95 -8.86 8.28
C GLY A 112 -14.81 -8.52 6.81
N PHE A 113 -15.32 -9.40 5.95
CA PHE A 113 -15.57 -9.06 4.55
C PHE A 113 -16.94 -8.44 4.39
N LYS A 114 -17.05 -7.41 3.55
CA LYS A 114 -18.36 -6.85 3.17
C LYS A 114 -19.26 -7.94 2.60
N ARG A 115 -20.58 -7.77 2.73
CA ARG A 115 -21.60 -8.74 2.27
C ARG A 115 -21.41 -9.28 0.84
N LYS A 116 -20.87 -8.48 -0.08
CA LYS A 116 -20.57 -8.88 -1.48
C LYS A 116 -19.38 -9.84 -1.61
N TYR A 117 -18.50 -9.87 -0.62
CA TYR A 117 -17.21 -10.56 -0.62
C TYR A 117 -17.10 -11.64 0.45
N THR A 118 -18.19 -11.97 1.14
CA THR A 118 -18.21 -12.97 2.22
C THR A 118 -17.89 -14.38 1.69
N THR A 119 -18.35 -14.69 0.47
CA THR A 119 -18.12 -15.99 -0.18
C THR A 119 -16.68 -16.14 -0.66
N VAL A 120 -16.03 -17.27 -0.32
CA VAL A 120 -14.66 -17.60 -0.75
C VAL A 120 -14.54 -17.60 -2.27
N TRP A 121 -15.52 -18.18 -2.96
CA TRP A 121 -15.53 -18.27 -4.43
C TRP A 121 -15.56 -16.89 -5.10
N SER A 122 -16.36 -15.95 -4.59
CA SER A 122 -16.44 -14.56 -5.06
C SER A 122 -15.09 -13.84 -4.99
N ARG A 123 -14.27 -14.14 -3.98
CA ARG A 123 -12.92 -13.59 -3.81
C ARG A 123 -11.90 -14.30 -4.70
N ALA A 124 -11.93 -15.64 -4.71
CA ALA A 124 -11.04 -16.46 -5.50
C ALA A 124 -11.15 -16.12 -6.99
N TRP A 125 -12.37 -16.08 -7.54
CA TRP A 125 -12.61 -15.75 -8.94
C TRP A 125 -12.01 -14.39 -9.32
N ARG A 126 -12.26 -13.33 -8.53
CA ARG A 126 -11.69 -12.00 -8.81
C ARG A 126 -10.17 -11.99 -8.75
N LYS A 127 -9.58 -12.66 -7.75
CA LYS A 127 -8.12 -12.77 -7.60
C LYS A 127 -7.49 -13.42 -8.83
N TYR A 128 -8.05 -14.53 -9.31
CA TYR A 128 -7.56 -15.23 -10.50
C TYR A 128 -7.86 -14.46 -11.79
N PHE A 129 -9.04 -13.87 -11.93
CA PHE A 129 -9.42 -13.06 -13.08
C PHE A 129 -8.47 -11.87 -13.27
N PHE A 130 -8.27 -11.05 -12.22
CA PHE A 130 -7.35 -9.92 -12.28
C PHE A 130 -5.89 -10.35 -12.42
N GLY A 131 -5.51 -11.50 -11.87
CA GLY A 131 -4.19 -12.10 -12.11
C GLY A 131 -3.99 -12.48 -13.57
N ALA A 132 -4.98 -13.14 -14.19
CA ALA A 132 -4.94 -13.55 -15.59
C ALA A 132 -4.90 -12.33 -16.53
N VAL A 133 -5.75 -11.32 -16.29
CA VAL A 133 -5.74 -10.07 -17.06
C VAL A 133 -4.37 -9.37 -16.97
N TYR A 134 -3.73 -9.38 -15.79
CA TYR A 134 -2.38 -8.86 -15.65
C TYR A 134 -1.38 -9.61 -16.55
N PHE A 135 -1.37 -10.95 -16.53
CA PHE A 135 -0.45 -11.73 -17.36
C PHE A 135 -0.68 -11.51 -18.86
N VAL A 136 -1.94 -11.40 -19.30
CA VAL A 136 -2.28 -11.10 -20.69
C VAL A 136 -1.78 -9.72 -21.10
N LEU A 137 -2.09 -8.68 -20.32
CA LEU A 137 -1.67 -7.31 -20.63
C LEU A 137 -0.16 -7.14 -20.59
N PHE A 138 0.51 -7.77 -19.62
CA PHE A 138 1.95 -7.77 -19.51
C PHE A 138 2.58 -8.50 -20.70
N GLY A 139 2.07 -9.68 -21.06
CA GLY A 139 2.52 -10.41 -22.26
C GLY A 139 2.36 -9.59 -23.54
N LEU A 140 1.22 -8.91 -23.70
CA LEU A 140 0.97 -8.00 -24.83
C LEU A 140 1.91 -6.78 -24.83
N ALA A 141 2.26 -6.24 -23.65
CA ALA A 141 3.21 -5.15 -23.54
C ALA A 141 4.63 -5.55 -24.02
N PHE A 142 5.02 -6.81 -23.79
CA PHE A 142 6.28 -7.38 -24.26
C PHE A 142 6.22 -7.98 -25.66
N PHE A 143 5.03 -8.02 -26.28
CA PHE A 143 4.85 -8.60 -27.61
C PHE A 143 5.83 -8.05 -28.68
N PRO A 144 6.13 -6.74 -28.74
CA PRO A 144 7.09 -6.20 -29.71
C PRO A 144 8.49 -6.82 -29.58
N LEU A 145 8.91 -7.15 -28.36
CA LEU A 145 10.21 -7.76 -28.10
C LEU A 145 10.28 -9.21 -28.60
N LEU A 146 9.21 -9.98 -28.35
CA LEU A 146 9.11 -11.37 -28.77
C LEU A 146 9.05 -11.49 -30.30
N PHE A 147 8.33 -10.58 -30.96
CA PHE A 147 8.15 -10.61 -32.42
C PHE A 147 9.35 -10.02 -33.19
N ALA A 148 10.12 -9.13 -32.56
CA ALA A 148 11.31 -8.53 -33.14
C ALA A 148 12.39 -9.57 -33.52
N GLN A 149 12.57 -10.59 -32.67
CA GLN A 149 13.56 -11.65 -32.89
C GLN A 149 13.24 -12.51 -34.11
N VAL A 150 11.95 -12.69 -34.43
CA VAL A 150 11.50 -13.53 -35.54
C VAL A 150 11.62 -12.82 -36.89
N ARG A 151 11.48 -11.49 -36.92
CA ARG A 151 11.42 -10.70 -38.18
C ARG A 151 12.65 -9.83 -38.46
N GLY A 152 13.70 -9.90 -37.64
CA GLY A 152 14.93 -9.13 -37.87
C GLY A 152 14.70 -7.60 -37.88
N ILE A 153 13.75 -7.12 -37.07
CA ILE A 153 13.38 -5.70 -37.06
C ILE A 153 14.50 -4.88 -36.40
N ALA A 154 14.82 -3.71 -36.97
CA ALA A 154 15.83 -2.80 -36.44
C ALA A 154 15.57 -2.47 -34.95
N PRO A 155 16.59 -2.53 -34.06
CA PRO A 155 16.43 -2.36 -32.62
C PRO A 155 15.70 -1.09 -32.19
N MET A 156 15.91 0.01 -32.93
CA MET A 156 15.28 1.30 -32.61
C MET A 156 13.75 1.28 -32.79
N LYS A 157 13.23 0.55 -33.79
CA LYS A 157 11.78 0.39 -33.99
C LYS A 157 11.15 -0.51 -32.92
N VAL A 158 11.90 -1.52 -32.48
CA VAL A 158 11.49 -2.40 -31.37
C VAL A 158 11.41 -1.62 -30.06
N PHE A 159 12.41 -0.79 -29.78
CA PHE A 159 12.41 0.05 -28.57
C PHE A 159 11.27 1.08 -28.59
N GLY A 160 11.05 1.74 -29.72
CA GLY A 160 9.93 2.69 -29.87
C GLY A 160 8.56 2.03 -29.67
N SER A 161 8.32 0.88 -30.29
CA SER A 161 7.07 0.13 -30.10
C SER A 161 6.90 -0.40 -28.68
N LEU A 162 7.98 -0.85 -28.03
CA LEU A 162 7.94 -1.28 -26.64
C LEU A 162 7.56 -0.14 -25.69
N LEU A 163 8.13 1.07 -25.88
CA LEU A 163 7.76 2.24 -25.08
C LEU A 163 6.28 2.60 -25.23
N VAL A 164 5.74 2.56 -26.45
CA VAL A 164 4.31 2.82 -26.70
C VAL A 164 3.45 1.74 -26.05
N SER A 165 3.77 0.46 -26.27
CA SER A 165 3.04 -0.67 -25.68
C SER A 165 3.05 -0.62 -24.16
N PHE A 166 4.18 -0.30 -23.53
CA PHE A 166 4.27 -0.11 -22.08
C PHE A 166 3.54 1.12 -21.60
N GLY A 167 3.62 2.24 -22.32
CA GLY A 167 2.92 3.47 -21.97
C GLY A 167 1.41 3.30 -21.93
N VAL A 168 0.87 2.50 -22.86
CA VAL A 168 -0.57 2.22 -22.93
C VAL A 168 -0.96 1.07 -22.02
N LEU A 169 -0.35 -0.10 -22.13
CA LEU A 169 -0.78 -1.33 -21.43
C LEU A 169 -0.22 -1.45 -20.01
N GLY A 170 0.93 -0.84 -19.73
CA GLY A 170 1.59 -0.90 -18.42
C GLY A 170 0.71 -0.41 -17.27
N PRO A 171 0.07 0.78 -17.37
CA PRO A 171 -0.85 1.25 -16.35
C PRO A 171 -2.02 0.28 -16.09
N TYR A 172 -2.64 -0.28 -17.14
CA TYR A 172 -3.74 -1.25 -16.97
C TYR A 172 -3.27 -2.56 -16.34
N ALA A 173 -2.10 -3.06 -16.72
CA ALA A 173 -1.50 -4.23 -16.10
C ALA A 173 -1.25 -3.97 -14.60
N TYR A 174 -0.69 -2.80 -14.26
CA TYR A 174 -0.48 -2.39 -12.88
C TYR A 174 -1.79 -2.33 -12.08
N PHE A 175 -2.84 -1.70 -12.62
CA PHE A 175 -4.15 -1.64 -11.95
C PHE A 175 -4.76 -3.04 -11.73
N SER A 176 -4.60 -3.94 -12.69
CA SER A 176 -5.08 -5.33 -12.56
C SER A 176 -4.33 -6.09 -11.46
N LEU A 177 -3.00 -5.96 -11.42
CA LEU A 177 -2.19 -6.55 -10.36
C LEU A 177 -2.56 -5.96 -8.98
N MET A 178 -2.75 -4.65 -8.91
CA MET A 178 -3.20 -3.97 -7.69
C MET A 178 -4.56 -4.51 -7.25
N ALA A 179 -5.53 -4.69 -8.15
CA ALA A 179 -6.83 -5.26 -7.80
C ALA A 179 -6.72 -6.67 -7.19
N SER A 180 -5.88 -7.54 -7.78
CA SER A 180 -5.63 -8.90 -7.27
C SER A 180 -4.95 -8.88 -5.90
N THR A 181 -3.92 -8.04 -5.74
CA THR A 181 -3.19 -7.92 -4.47
C THR A 181 -4.07 -7.36 -3.35
N ARG A 182 -4.97 -6.40 -3.62
CA ARG A 182 -5.92 -5.89 -2.62
C ARG A 182 -6.82 -7.00 -2.06
N VAL A 183 -7.33 -7.90 -2.90
CA VAL A 183 -8.11 -9.07 -2.45
C VAL A 183 -7.26 -10.00 -1.58
N TYR A 184 -6.04 -10.30 -2.01
CA TYR A 184 -5.13 -11.14 -1.23
C TYR A 184 -4.78 -10.53 0.14
N ARG A 185 -4.51 -9.22 0.18
CA ARG A 185 -4.20 -8.49 1.41
C ARG A 185 -5.38 -8.47 2.39
N ALA A 186 -6.59 -8.26 1.87
CA ALA A 186 -7.81 -8.40 2.65
C ALA A 186 -7.96 -9.81 3.25
N GLU A 187 -7.68 -10.88 2.47
CA GLU A 187 -7.68 -12.26 2.97
C GLU A 187 -6.64 -12.50 4.08
N GLN A 188 -5.43 -11.96 3.91
CA GLN A 188 -4.37 -12.08 4.92
C GLN A 188 -4.70 -11.32 6.19
N LEU A 189 -5.31 -10.14 6.08
CA LEU A 189 -5.74 -9.36 7.23
C LEU A 189 -6.83 -10.09 8.02
N VAL A 190 -7.81 -10.68 7.32
CA VAL A 190 -8.89 -11.43 7.99
C VAL A 190 -8.37 -12.69 8.70
N LYS A 191 -7.36 -13.34 8.13
CA LYS A 191 -6.75 -14.54 8.73
C LYS A 191 -5.86 -14.23 9.94
N ASN A 192 -5.16 -13.09 9.93
CA ASN A 192 -4.13 -12.78 10.93
C ASN A 192 -4.59 -11.71 11.93
N GLN A 193 -5.77 -11.90 12.54
CA GLN A 193 -6.35 -10.96 13.52
C GLN A 193 -6.00 -11.29 14.97
N ASP A 194 -4.80 -11.79 15.22
CA ASP A 194 -4.38 -12.08 16.59
C ASP A 194 -4.22 -10.76 17.36
N LYS A 195 -5.08 -10.55 18.37
CA LYS A 195 -4.95 -9.40 19.28
C LYS A 195 -3.65 -9.51 20.07
N HIS A 196 -3.00 -8.38 20.33
CA HIS A 196 -1.88 -8.35 21.25
C HIS A 196 -2.37 -8.49 22.69
N VAL A 197 -2.57 -9.72 23.18
CA VAL A 197 -2.83 -9.94 24.60
C VAL A 197 -1.51 -9.76 25.35
N GLN A 198 -1.28 -8.59 25.94
CA GLN A 198 -0.30 -8.53 27.03
C GLN A 198 -0.87 -9.38 28.18
N ARG A 199 -0.29 -10.56 28.37
CA ARG A 199 -0.59 -11.43 29.51
C ARG A 199 -0.07 -10.72 30.76
N ILE A 200 -0.90 -9.91 31.42
CA ILE A 200 -0.60 -9.45 32.77
C ILE A 200 -0.71 -10.69 33.67
N VAL A 201 0.44 -11.29 33.99
CA VAL A 201 0.52 -12.24 35.10
C VAL A 201 0.46 -11.40 36.37
N LEU A 202 -0.72 -11.30 36.97
CA LEU A 202 -0.85 -10.87 38.36
C LEU A 202 -0.29 -12.00 39.24
N SER A 203 1.01 -11.98 39.51
CA SER A 203 1.50 -12.63 40.73
C SER A 203 1.11 -11.72 41.89
N GLY A 204 -0.10 -11.95 42.40
CA GLY A 204 -0.50 -11.45 43.71
C GLY A 204 0.43 -12.04 44.76
N TRP A 205 1.52 -11.35 45.07
CA TRP A 205 2.27 -11.60 46.28
C TRP A 205 1.67 -10.74 47.40
N LYS A 206 0.63 -11.27 48.05
CA LYS A 206 0.33 -10.91 49.44
C LYS A 206 1.48 -11.44 50.29
N ARG A 207 2.22 -10.56 50.97
CA ARG A 207 2.89 -10.92 52.22
C ARG A 207 2.21 -10.14 53.33
N THR A 208 1.26 -10.83 53.94
CA THR A 208 0.72 -10.54 55.27
C THR A 208 1.80 -10.79 56.32
N ALA A 209 1.67 -10.05 57.44
CA ALA A 209 2.49 -10.00 58.66
C ALA A 209 3.67 -9.03 58.58
#